data_AF-A0A2E6VRT6-F1
#
_entry.id   AF-A0A2E6VRT6-F1
#
_cell.length_a   1.000
_cell.length_b   1.000
_cell.length_c   1.000
_cell.angle_alpha   90.00
_cell.angle_beta   90.00
_cell.angle_gamma   90.00
#
_symmetry.space_group_name_H-M   'P 1'
#
loop_
_entity.id
_entity.type
_entity.pdbx_description
1 polymer ?
#
loop_
_entity_poly.entity_id
_entity_poly.type
_entity_poly.pdbx_seq_one_letter_code
_entity_poly.pdbx_strand_id
1 'polypeptide(L)'
;MRLMVVFALSFMATKAQAEKIEVPIDVGVGPAGLMWNGPISADQPLHYALSISGGAVLDKALIKKNGKRIPKKYRRMAKSLDEVRIGHILIPDTLIISPQLNNTGIYGVSWSPLKLGVPLVKKPFRLKLTANPVFTYAFIHSNQPQIGSMHFARPGLAAGASLEFKLFGPLRCSLHARTQLYVPQATGGSVADLGLTDNGLSDNAIWHVEQFALRIHYRFPYRTRL
;
A
#
# COMPACT_ATOMS: atom_id res chain seq x y z
N MET A 1 49.07 49.85 -5.42
CA MET A 1 48.57 48.72 -6.23
C MET A 1 48.87 47.43 -5.46
N ARG A 2 47.95 46.93 -4.62
CA ARG A 2 47.07 45.76 -4.88
C ARG A 2 47.81 44.62 -5.60
N LEU A 3 48.26 43.58 -4.89
CA LEU A 3 47.55 42.37 -4.43
C LEU A 3 47.82 41.21 -5.40
N MET A 4 48.47 40.13 -4.95
CA MET A 4 48.13 38.76 -5.37
C MET A 4 48.83 37.74 -4.46
N VAL A 5 48.15 37.43 -3.34
CA VAL A 5 48.35 36.20 -2.60
C VAL A 5 47.59 35.12 -3.35
N VAL A 6 48.31 34.17 -3.95
CA VAL A 6 47.71 32.98 -4.57
C VAL A 6 47.29 32.03 -3.44
N PHE A 7 46.01 32.05 -3.08
CA PHE A 7 45.42 31.10 -2.15
C PHE A 7 45.05 29.84 -2.92
N ALA A 8 45.80 28.76 -2.70
CA ALA A 8 45.46 27.42 -3.12
C ALA A 8 44.22 26.95 -2.34
N LEU A 9 43.03 27.07 -2.94
CA LEU A 9 41.83 26.39 -2.46
C LEU A 9 41.80 24.98 -3.06
N SER A 10 42.47 24.07 -2.36
CA SER A 10 42.27 22.64 -2.50
C SER A 10 40.78 22.33 -2.31
N PHE A 11 40.11 21.95 -3.40
CA PHE A 11 38.79 21.31 -3.38
C PHE A 11 38.90 19.97 -2.64
N MET A 12 38.87 19.99 -1.31
CA MET A 12 38.49 18.81 -0.54
C MET A 12 36.99 18.59 -0.73
N ALA A 13 36.64 17.90 -1.83
CA ALA A 13 35.36 17.24 -1.95
C ALA A 13 35.31 16.13 -0.90
N THR A 14 34.89 16.47 0.32
CA THR A 14 34.52 15.48 1.32
C THR A 14 33.33 14.70 0.77
N LYS A 15 33.60 13.51 0.23
CA LYS A 15 32.54 12.50 0.04
C LYS A 15 31.98 12.24 1.44
N ALA A 16 30.87 12.88 1.77
CA ALA A 16 30.12 12.61 2.99
C ALA A 16 29.79 11.12 2.97
N GLN A 17 30.55 10.34 3.75
CA GLN A 17 30.39 8.91 3.86
C GLN A 17 29.06 8.71 4.57
N ALA A 18 28.00 8.48 3.80
CA ALA A 18 26.65 8.29 4.33
C ALA A 18 26.66 7.11 5.30
N GLU A 19 26.59 7.44 6.59
CA GLU A 19 26.59 6.49 7.69
C GLU A 19 25.39 5.54 7.53
N LYS A 20 25.67 4.24 7.46
CA LYS A 20 24.67 3.19 7.26
C LYS A 20 23.73 3.14 8.48
N ILE A 21 22.42 3.19 8.25
CA ILE A 21 21.39 3.05 9.28
C ILE A 21 20.73 1.68 9.16
N GLU A 22 20.47 1.05 10.30
CA GLU A 22 19.63 -0.13 10.38
C GLU A 22 18.15 0.27 10.35
N VAL A 23 17.45 -0.20 9.31
CA VAL A 23 16.02 -0.03 9.12
C VAL A 23 15.35 -1.40 9.18
N PRO A 24 14.32 -1.60 10.02
CA PRO A 24 13.58 -2.86 10.02
C PRO A 24 12.83 -3.04 8.70
N ILE A 25 13.08 -4.17 8.03
CA ILE A 25 12.31 -4.63 6.88
C ILE A 25 11.30 -5.66 7.34
N ASP A 26 10.05 -5.49 6.92
CA ASP A 26 8.92 -6.35 7.26
C ASP A 26 8.39 -6.95 5.96
N VAL A 27 8.50 -8.26 5.82
CA VAL A 27 7.95 -9.01 4.68
C VAL A 27 6.86 -9.93 5.21
N GLY A 28 5.72 -9.94 4.55
CA GLY A 28 4.61 -10.81 4.91
C GLY A 28 3.76 -11.19 3.73
N VAL A 29 3.14 -12.35 3.84
CA VAL A 29 2.32 -12.95 2.79
C VAL A 29 1.19 -13.75 3.42
N GLY A 30 0.06 -13.85 2.72
CA GLY A 30 -0.99 -14.78 3.07
C GLY A 30 -2.27 -14.56 2.27
N PRO A 31 -3.29 -15.41 2.48
CA PRO A 31 -4.52 -15.37 1.71
C PRO A 31 -5.32 -14.10 2.00
N ALA A 32 -6.08 -13.68 0.98
CA ALA A 32 -7.02 -12.58 1.07
C ALA A 32 -8.31 -12.88 0.31
N GLY A 33 -9.40 -12.36 0.85
CA GLY A 33 -10.70 -12.27 0.20
C GLY A 33 -10.97 -10.84 -0.22
N LEU A 34 -11.58 -10.66 -1.39
CA LEU A 34 -11.99 -9.39 -1.96
C LEU A 34 -13.49 -9.43 -2.25
N MET A 35 -14.21 -8.40 -1.81
CA MET A 35 -15.62 -8.19 -2.13
C MET A 35 -15.71 -6.91 -2.92
N TRP A 36 -16.00 -7.03 -4.21
CA TRP A 36 -16.20 -5.90 -5.11
C TRP A 36 -17.65 -5.44 -4.98
N ASN A 37 -17.96 -4.17 -5.26
CA ASN A 37 -19.33 -3.70 -5.31
C ASN A 37 -19.98 -3.93 -6.69
N GLY A 38 -21.29 -3.69 -6.79
CA GLY A 38 -22.02 -3.68 -8.06
C GLY A 38 -22.27 -5.09 -8.64
N PRO A 39 -22.43 -5.21 -9.97
CA PRO A 39 -22.77 -6.47 -10.65
C PRO A 39 -21.80 -7.62 -10.36
N ILE A 40 -20.53 -7.32 -10.11
CA ILE A 40 -19.51 -8.32 -9.77
C ILE A 40 -19.87 -9.05 -8.46
N SER A 41 -20.25 -8.29 -7.42
CA SER A 41 -20.66 -8.88 -6.14
C SER A 41 -21.92 -9.73 -6.25
N ALA A 42 -22.85 -9.31 -7.10
CA ALA A 42 -24.14 -9.96 -7.26
C ALA A 42 -23.99 -11.36 -7.89
N ASP A 43 -22.96 -11.54 -8.74
CA ASP A 43 -22.64 -12.84 -9.32
C ASP A 43 -21.73 -13.69 -8.43
N GLN A 44 -20.62 -13.11 -7.95
CA GLN A 44 -19.66 -13.79 -7.10
C GLN A 44 -19.20 -12.84 -5.96
N PRO A 45 -19.83 -12.93 -4.77
CA PRO A 45 -19.57 -11.97 -3.68
C PRO A 45 -18.12 -11.96 -3.20
N LEU A 46 -17.44 -13.10 -3.29
CA LEU A 46 -16.08 -13.28 -2.80
C LEU A 46 -15.12 -13.68 -3.93
N HIS A 47 -14.05 -12.89 -4.07
CA HIS A 47 -12.93 -13.17 -4.94
C HIS A 47 -11.65 -13.42 -4.15
N TYR A 48 -10.78 -14.27 -4.66
CA TYR A 48 -9.56 -14.66 -3.96
C TYR A 48 -8.35 -13.86 -4.41
N ALA A 49 -7.46 -13.63 -3.45
CA ALA A 49 -6.21 -12.93 -3.67
C ALA A 49 -5.13 -13.41 -2.70
N LEU A 50 -3.90 -13.04 -3.01
CA LEU A 50 -2.75 -13.13 -2.12
C LEU A 50 -2.43 -11.71 -1.65
N SER A 51 -2.42 -11.49 -0.34
CA SER A 51 -1.98 -10.23 0.24
C SER A 51 -0.50 -10.29 0.56
N ILE A 52 0.23 -9.31 0.04
CA ILE A 52 1.68 -9.19 0.16
C ILE A 52 1.97 -7.89 0.91
N SER A 53 2.94 -7.93 1.81
CA SER A 53 3.50 -6.74 2.42
C SER A 53 5.01 -6.83 2.37
N GLY A 54 5.65 -5.87 1.71
CA GLY A 54 7.10 -5.70 1.75
C GLY A 54 7.39 -4.22 1.94
N GLY A 55 8.13 -3.87 2.97
CA GLY A 55 8.49 -2.47 3.15
C GLY A 55 9.41 -2.20 4.34
N ALA A 56 10.03 -1.02 4.26
CA ALA A 56 10.75 -0.44 5.37
C ALA A 56 9.76 0.10 6.40
N VAL A 57 9.93 -0.29 7.67
CA VAL A 57 9.11 0.18 8.79
C VAL A 57 9.86 1.29 9.52
N LEU A 58 9.38 2.52 9.35
CA LEU A 58 9.91 3.70 10.02
C LEU A 58 9.01 4.02 11.21
N ASP A 59 9.41 3.58 12.40
CA ASP A 59 8.69 3.89 13.63
C ASP A 59 9.08 5.28 14.19
N LYS A 60 8.27 5.78 15.13
CA LYS A 60 8.50 7.07 15.79
C LYS A 60 9.89 7.20 16.43
N ALA A 61 10.45 6.11 16.95
CA ALA A 61 11.77 6.13 17.60
C ALA A 61 12.88 6.33 16.56
N LEU A 62 12.81 5.61 15.44
CA LEU A 62 13.71 5.73 14.29
C LEU A 62 13.61 7.11 13.64
N ILE A 63 12.38 7.63 13.46
CA ILE A 63 12.12 8.97 12.94
C ILE A 63 12.73 10.04 13.85
N LYS A 64 12.56 9.92 15.17
CA LYS A 64 13.13 10.87 16.14
C LYS A 64 14.66 10.82 16.14
N LYS A 65 15.25 9.62 16.20
CA LYS A 65 16.71 9.40 16.19
C LYS A 65 17.36 9.99 14.94
N ASN A 66 16.72 9.83 13.78
CA ASN A 66 17.25 10.30 12.50
C ASN A 66 16.64 11.64 12.04
N GLY A 67 15.94 12.36 12.91
CA GLY A 67 15.19 13.56 12.55
C GLY A 67 16.03 14.67 11.92
N LYS A 68 17.33 14.75 12.23
CA LYS A 68 18.28 15.70 11.61
C LYS A 68 18.49 15.43 10.11
N ARG A 69 18.34 14.18 9.66
CA ARG A 69 18.47 13.76 8.25
C ARG A 69 17.21 14.04 7.43
N ILE A 70 16.07 14.27 8.08
CA ILE A 70 14.81 14.63 7.41
C ILE A 70 14.90 16.11 6.99
N PRO A 71 14.56 16.45 5.72
CA PRO A 71 14.51 17.83 5.25
C PRO A 71 13.71 18.74 6.18
N LYS A 72 14.21 19.95 6.46
CA LYS A 72 13.61 20.88 7.45
C LYS A 72 12.11 21.07 7.21
N LYS A 73 11.67 21.22 5.95
CA LYS A 73 10.26 21.38 5.55
C LYS A 73 9.35 20.23 6.00
N TYR A 74 9.86 18.99 6.06
CA TYR A 74 9.05 17.81 6.41
C TYR A 74 9.26 17.34 7.84
N ARG A 75 10.22 17.91 8.57
CA ARG A 75 10.61 17.43 9.90
C ARG A 75 9.47 17.53 10.92
N ARG A 76 8.63 18.57 10.85
CA ARG A 76 7.47 18.74 11.74
C ARG A 76 6.42 17.66 11.50
N MET A 77 6.08 17.42 10.23
CA MET A 77 5.16 16.37 9.80
C MET A 77 5.69 14.98 10.10
N ALA A 78 6.95 14.66 9.77
CA ALA A 78 7.51 13.34 10.05
C ALA A 78 7.47 13.02 11.56
N LYS A 79 7.76 14.00 12.42
CA LYS A 79 7.72 13.82 13.88
C LYS A 79 6.32 13.57 14.44
N SER A 80 5.25 13.98 13.74
CA SER A 80 3.88 13.70 14.17
C SER A 80 3.41 12.30 13.78
N LEU A 81 4.10 11.63 12.84
CA LEU A 81 3.76 10.27 12.42
C LEU A 81 4.26 9.24 13.44
N ASP A 82 3.44 8.23 13.71
CA ASP A 82 3.78 7.14 14.62
C ASP A 82 4.48 5.97 13.91
N GLU A 83 3.99 5.59 12.73
CA GLU A 83 4.63 4.61 11.85
C GLU A 83 4.39 4.98 10.39
N VAL A 84 5.46 4.96 9.60
CA VAL A 84 5.40 5.06 8.14
C VAL A 84 5.95 3.77 7.56
N ARG A 85 5.19 3.19 6.63
CA ARG A 85 5.64 2.03 5.86
C ARG A 85 5.83 2.44 4.43
N ILE A 86 7.05 2.29 3.95
CA ILE A 86 7.43 2.62 2.57
C ILE A 86 7.60 1.30 1.83
N GLY A 87 6.71 1.08 0.86
CA GLY A 87 6.77 -0.06 -0.06
C GLY A 87 7.64 0.26 -1.28
N HIS A 88 7.80 -0.73 -2.15
CA HIS A 88 8.43 -0.54 -3.46
C HIS A 88 7.36 -0.59 -4.55
N ILE A 89 7.40 0.33 -5.52
CA ILE A 89 6.37 0.40 -6.57
C ILE A 89 6.31 -0.87 -7.44
N LEU A 90 7.43 -1.58 -7.60
CA LEU A 90 7.50 -2.84 -8.33
C LEU A 90 6.89 -4.04 -7.57
N ILE A 91 6.60 -3.90 -6.27
CA ILE A 91 6.06 -5.01 -5.48
C ILE A 91 4.59 -4.69 -5.18
N PRO A 92 3.63 -5.41 -5.79
CA PRO A 92 2.23 -5.23 -5.48
C PRO A 92 1.95 -5.65 -4.03
N ASP A 93 0.92 -5.06 -3.44
CA ASP A 93 0.47 -5.43 -2.09
C ASP A 93 -0.72 -6.39 -2.09
N THR A 94 -1.36 -6.56 -3.25
CA THR A 94 -2.36 -7.60 -3.49
C THR A 94 -2.14 -8.18 -4.89
N LEU A 95 -2.14 -9.50 -5.00
CA LEU A 95 -2.19 -10.24 -6.26
C LEU A 95 -3.54 -10.96 -6.31
N ILE A 96 -4.39 -10.56 -7.24
CA ILE A 96 -5.75 -11.09 -7.39
C ILE A 96 -5.70 -12.30 -8.30
N ILE A 97 -6.12 -13.45 -7.78
CA ILE A 97 -6.18 -14.72 -8.48
C ILE A 97 -7.51 -15.34 -8.09
N SER A 98 -8.57 -14.90 -8.75
CA SER A 98 -9.90 -15.38 -8.51
C SER A 98 -10.40 -16.08 -9.77
N PRO A 99 -10.32 -17.42 -9.83
CA PRO A 99 -10.90 -18.14 -10.95
C PRO A 99 -12.41 -17.90 -10.99
N GLN A 100 -12.99 -18.05 -12.18
CA GLN A 100 -14.42 -18.03 -12.38
C GLN A 100 -15.04 -19.26 -11.70
N LEU A 101 -15.60 -19.07 -10.50
CA LEU A 101 -16.31 -20.14 -9.79
C LEU A 101 -17.79 -20.16 -10.17
N ASN A 102 -18.37 -18.97 -10.37
CA ASN A 102 -19.70 -18.78 -10.94
C ASN A 102 -19.57 -18.28 -12.39
N ASN A 103 -20.00 -17.05 -12.67
CA ASN A 103 -19.90 -16.48 -14.01
C ASN A 103 -18.75 -15.49 -14.15
N THR A 104 -18.11 -15.04 -13.06
CA THR A 104 -17.12 -13.95 -13.08
C THR A 104 -15.78 -14.37 -12.48
N GLY A 105 -14.70 -14.24 -13.25
CA GLY A 105 -13.31 -14.40 -12.81
C GLY A 105 -12.55 -13.07 -12.81
N ILE A 106 -11.55 -12.94 -11.93
CA ILE A 106 -10.74 -11.72 -11.78
C ILE A 106 -9.26 -12.07 -11.61
N TYR A 107 -8.42 -11.49 -12.44
CA TYR A 107 -6.96 -11.55 -12.33
C TYR A 107 -6.38 -10.15 -12.33
N GLY A 108 -5.51 -9.84 -11.37
CA GLY A 108 -5.08 -8.47 -11.21
C GLY A 108 -4.07 -8.25 -10.11
N VAL A 109 -3.76 -6.99 -9.90
CA VAL A 109 -2.74 -6.53 -8.95
C VAL A 109 -3.15 -5.18 -8.39
N SER A 110 -2.91 -4.99 -7.10
CA SER A 110 -3.02 -3.70 -6.44
C SER A 110 -1.66 -3.26 -5.90
N TRP A 111 -1.43 -1.95 -5.93
CA TRP A 111 -0.24 -1.32 -5.40
C TRP A 111 -0.61 -0.25 -4.41
N SER A 112 0.14 -0.21 -3.31
CA SER A 112 0.01 0.81 -2.27
C SER A 112 1.40 1.31 -1.89
N PRO A 113 1.94 2.31 -2.63
CA PRO A 113 3.35 2.70 -2.53
C PRO A 113 3.71 3.32 -1.17
N LEU A 114 2.73 3.92 -0.49
CA LEU A 114 2.89 4.57 0.80
C LEU A 114 1.77 4.11 1.73
N LYS A 115 2.09 3.68 2.95
CA LYS A 115 1.08 3.37 3.98
C LYS A 115 1.34 4.19 5.24
N LEU A 116 0.37 5.02 5.61
CA LEU A 116 0.38 5.79 6.85
C LEU A 116 -0.37 4.99 7.92
N GLY A 117 0.23 4.83 9.10
CA GLY A 117 -0.33 4.02 10.17
C GLY A 117 -0.40 4.75 11.51
N VAL A 118 -1.56 4.71 12.15
CA VAL A 118 -1.76 5.18 13.53
C VAL A 118 -2.00 3.97 14.43
N PRO A 119 -1.07 3.62 15.34
CA PRO A 119 -1.27 2.53 16.28
C PRO A 119 -2.25 2.93 17.39
N LEU A 120 -3.41 2.29 17.44
CA LEU A 120 -4.40 2.49 18.51
C LEU A 120 -4.02 1.74 19.78
N VAL A 121 -3.53 0.50 19.62
CA VAL A 121 -3.07 -0.36 20.71
C VAL A 121 -1.69 -0.87 20.36
N LYS A 122 -0.77 -0.86 21.33
CA LYS A 122 0.63 -1.27 21.13
C LYS A 122 0.99 -2.59 21.82
N LYS A 123 0.28 -2.95 22.90
CA LYS A 123 0.48 -4.17 23.69
C LYS A 123 -0.87 -4.62 24.31
N PRO A 124 -1.08 -5.94 24.56
CA PRO A 124 -0.19 -7.06 24.24
C PRO A 124 -0.18 -7.43 22.74
N PHE A 125 -1.23 -7.07 22.02
CA PHE A 125 -1.32 -7.10 20.56
C PHE A 125 -1.21 -5.68 20.00
N ARG A 126 -1.07 -5.57 18.67
CA ARG A 126 -0.93 -4.29 18.00
C ARG A 126 -2.08 -4.03 17.04
N LEU A 127 -3.00 -3.14 17.44
CA LEU A 127 -4.08 -2.65 16.59
C LEU A 127 -3.65 -1.34 15.92
N LYS A 128 -3.82 -1.24 14.60
CA LYS A 128 -3.49 -0.05 13.80
C LYS A 128 -4.64 0.32 12.89
N LEU A 129 -4.83 1.62 12.71
CA LEU A 129 -5.54 2.16 11.56
C LEU A 129 -4.55 2.60 10.51
N THR A 130 -4.92 2.43 9.25
CA THR A 130 -4.08 2.71 8.09
C THR A 130 -4.86 3.48 7.04
N ALA A 131 -4.15 4.36 6.34
CA ALA A 131 -4.63 5.04 5.16
C ALA A 131 -3.54 5.03 4.08
N ASN A 132 -3.91 4.76 2.83
CA ASN A 132 -2.97 4.74 1.73
C ASN A 132 -3.60 5.08 0.38
N PRO A 133 -2.86 5.75 -0.54
CA PRO A 133 -3.19 5.68 -1.95
C PRO A 133 -3.11 4.23 -2.42
N VAL A 134 -4.01 3.86 -3.32
CA VAL A 134 -4.02 2.55 -3.97
C VAL A 134 -4.20 2.75 -5.48
N PHE A 135 -3.53 1.92 -6.26
CA PHE A 135 -3.82 1.73 -7.67
C PHE A 135 -4.15 0.27 -7.88
N THR A 136 -5.15 -0.05 -8.70
CA THR A 136 -5.51 -1.43 -9.01
C THR A 136 -5.71 -1.59 -10.49
N TYR A 137 -5.08 -2.62 -11.03
CA TYR A 137 -5.32 -3.13 -12.36
C TYR A 137 -5.89 -4.54 -12.24
N ALA A 138 -7.05 -4.81 -12.82
CA ALA A 138 -7.65 -6.12 -12.85
C ALA A 138 -8.30 -6.39 -14.21
N PHE A 139 -8.01 -7.55 -14.78
CA PHE A 139 -8.78 -8.12 -15.86
C PHE A 139 -9.95 -8.91 -15.25
N ILE A 140 -11.16 -8.49 -15.60
CA ILE A 140 -12.42 -9.07 -15.13
C ILE A 140 -13.05 -9.72 -16.35
N HIS A 141 -13.34 -11.01 -16.28
CA HIS A 141 -14.03 -11.71 -17.35
C HIS A 141 -15.28 -12.36 -16.79
N SER A 142 -16.40 -12.21 -17.52
CA SER A 142 -17.67 -12.77 -17.09
C SER A 142 -18.49 -13.30 -18.26
N ASN A 143 -19.24 -14.37 -18.00
CA ASN A 143 -20.28 -14.88 -18.91
C ASN A 143 -21.58 -14.05 -18.80
N GLN A 144 -21.69 -13.15 -17.82
CA GLN A 144 -22.84 -12.27 -17.67
C GLN A 144 -22.77 -11.11 -18.69
N PRO A 145 -23.80 -10.90 -19.53
CA PRO A 145 -23.79 -9.85 -20.56
C PRO A 145 -23.55 -8.44 -20.02
N GLN A 146 -24.01 -8.14 -18.80
CA GLN A 146 -23.85 -6.84 -18.15
C GLN A 146 -22.44 -6.56 -17.61
N ILE A 147 -21.62 -7.60 -17.40
CA ILE A 147 -20.23 -7.46 -16.95
C ILE A 147 -19.28 -7.62 -18.13
N GLY A 148 -19.50 -8.64 -18.97
CA GLY A 148 -18.64 -8.97 -20.08
C GLY A 148 -17.18 -9.18 -19.66
N SER A 149 -16.26 -8.96 -20.60
CA SER A 149 -14.83 -8.88 -20.30
C SER A 149 -14.39 -7.43 -20.30
N MET A 150 -13.71 -7.00 -19.24
CA MET A 150 -13.26 -5.62 -19.07
C MET A 150 -11.91 -5.54 -18.36
N HIS A 151 -11.21 -4.41 -18.57
CA HIS A 151 -10.04 -4.04 -17.79
C HIS A 151 -10.43 -2.96 -16.80
N PHE A 152 -10.36 -3.26 -15.51
CA PHE A 152 -10.46 -2.28 -14.45
C PHE A 152 -9.07 -1.71 -14.17
N ALA A 153 -8.91 -0.39 -14.31
CA ALA A 153 -7.64 0.27 -14.00
C ALA A 153 -7.93 1.60 -13.34
N ARG A 154 -7.87 1.64 -12.00
CA ARG A 154 -8.29 2.81 -11.24
C ARG A 154 -7.35 3.17 -10.10
N PRO A 155 -7.03 4.47 -9.94
CA PRO A 155 -6.49 4.99 -8.71
C PRO A 155 -7.61 5.10 -7.66
N GLY A 156 -7.21 5.09 -6.40
CA GLY A 156 -8.11 5.17 -5.27
C GLY A 156 -7.41 5.49 -3.96
N LEU A 157 -8.21 5.50 -2.90
CA LEU A 157 -7.77 5.62 -1.52
C LEU A 157 -8.26 4.40 -0.76
N ALA A 158 -7.43 3.89 0.15
CA ALA A 158 -7.79 2.80 1.03
C ALA A 158 -7.66 3.24 2.48
N ALA A 159 -8.61 2.80 3.29
CA ALA A 159 -8.55 2.85 4.74
C ALA A 159 -8.64 1.43 5.28
N GLY A 160 -7.94 1.13 6.38
CA GLY A 160 -7.97 -0.22 6.91
C GLY A 160 -7.56 -0.32 8.36
N ALA A 161 -7.96 -1.42 8.99
CA ALA A 161 -7.54 -1.82 10.31
C ALA A 161 -6.67 -3.07 10.22
N SER A 162 -5.66 -3.15 11.06
CA SER A 162 -4.83 -4.36 11.20
C SER A 162 -4.62 -4.71 12.65
N LEU A 163 -4.80 -5.99 12.97
CA LEU A 163 -4.50 -6.58 14.26
C LEU A 163 -3.30 -7.51 14.12
N GLU A 164 -2.18 -7.16 14.74
CA GLU A 164 -0.89 -7.87 14.64
C GLU A 164 -0.53 -8.51 16.00
N PHE A 165 -0.13 -9.78 15.96
CA PHE A 165 0.34 -10.56 17.08
C PHE A 165 1.79 -11.00 16.85
N LYS A 166 2.61 -10.92 17.90
CA LYS A 166 3.93 -11.55 17.87
C LYS A 166 3.74 -13.04 18.13
N LEU A 167 4.26 -13.89 17.25
CA LEU A 167 4.24 -15.34 17.44
C LEU A 167 5.46 -15.74 18.26
N PHE A 168 6.64 -15.72 17.64
CA PHE A 168 7.91 -16.03 18.29
C PHE A 168 9.06 -15.34 17.54
N GLY A 169 10.07 -14.87 18.26
CA GLY A 169 11.23 -14.19 17.68
C GLY A 169 10.85 -13.08 16.68
N PRO A 170 11.31 -13.14 15.41
CA PRO A 170 10.98 -12.19 14.35
C PRO A 170 9.64 -12.46 13.64
N LEU A 171 8.94 -13.54 13.96
CA LEU A 171 7.70 -13.96 13.29
C LEU A 171 6.47 -13.32 13.93
N ARG A 172 5.53 -12.88 13.08
CA ARG A 172 4.27 -12.27 13.47
C ARG A 172 3.13 -12.81 12.62
N CYS A 173 1.92 -12.74 13.16
CA CYS A 173 0.68 -12.99 12.43
C CYS A 173 -0.16 -11.71 12.46
N SER A 174 -0.94 -11.46 11.43
CA SER A 174 -1.88 -10.34 11.45
C SER A 174 -3.14 -10.59 10.65
N LEU A 175 -4.25 -10.06 11.15
CA LEU A 175 -5.52 -9.92 10.46
C LEU A 175 -5.62 -8.49 9.92
N HIS A 176 -6.10 -8.35 8.69
CA HIS A 176 -6.31 -7.06 8.02
C HIS A 176 -7.73 -6.99 7.50
N ALA A 177 -8.36 -5.84 7.69
CA ALA A 177 -9.60 -5.44 7.04
C ALA A 177 -9.34 -4.10 6.35
N ARG A 178 -9.68 -3.97 5.07
CA ARG A 178 -9.41 -2.78 4.26
C ARG A 178 -10.61 -2.46 3.40
N THR A 179 -11.04 -1.20 3.41
CA THR A 179 -11.99 -0.64 2.45
C THR A 179 -11.22 0.19 1.43
N GLN A 180 -11.52 0.01 0.15
CA GLN A 180 -10.86 0.69 -0.96
C GLN A 180 -11.91 1.42 -1.78
N LEU A 181 -11.68 2.70 -2.02
CA LEU A 181 -12.54 3.57 -2.79
C LEU A 181 -11.78 4.06 -4.01
N TYR A 182 -12.34 3.82 -5.19
CA TYR A 182 -11.73 4.12 -6.48
C TYR A 182 -12.49 5.21 -7.20
N VAL A 183 -11.81 5.83 -8.17
CA VAL A 183 -12.53 6.56 -9.23
C VAL A 183 -13.50 5.57 -9.91
N PRO A 184 -14.81 5.87 -10.01
CA PRO A 184 -15.78 4.92 -10.54
C PRO A 184 -15.50 4.51 -11.99
N GLN A 185 -15.67 3.22 -12.29
CA GLN A 185 -15.64 2.68 -13.65
C GLN A 185 -16.97 2.01 -14.00
N ALA A 186 -17.50 2.25 -15.19
CA ALA A 186 -18.69 1.52 -15.65
C ALA A 186 -18.37 0.03 -15.83
N THR A 187 -19.22 -0.85 -15.30
CA THR A 187 -19.10 -2.31 -15.50
C THR A 187 -19.30 -2.64 -16.99
N GLY A 188 -18.45 -3.49 -17.56
CA GLY A 188 -18.45 -3.81 -19.00
C GLY A 188 -17.88 -2.72 -19.90
N GLY A 189 -17.57 -1.54 -19.34
CA GLY A 189 -16.96 -0.43 -20.06
C GLY A 189 -15.44 -0.52 -20.17
N SER A 190 -14.89 0.36 -20.99
CA SER A 190 -13.46 0.60 -21.12
C SER A 190 -12.87 1.27 -19.86
N VAL A 191 -11.54 1.35 -19.81
CA VAL A 191 -10.83 2.13 -18.78
C VAL A 191 -11.16 3.62 -18.88
N ALA A 192 -11.65 4.15 -19.99
CA ALA A 192 -12.03 5.56 -20.08
C ALA A 192 -13.42 5.83 -19.48
N ASP A 193 -14.26 4.80 -19.38
CA ASP A 193 -15.67 4.97 -19.04
C ASP A 193 -15.85 5.17 -17.54
N LEU A 194 -16.31 6.36 -17.18
CA LEU A 194 -16.68 6.68 -15.81
C LEU A 194 -18.04 6.07 -15.50
N GLY A 195 -18.15 5.45 -14.33
CA GLY A 195 -19.41 4.89 -13.83
C GLY A 195 -20.35 5.96 -13.27
N LEU A 196 -20.57 7.05 -14.02
CA LEU A 196 -21.37 8.20 -13.60
C LEU A 196 -22.61 8.35 -14.49
N THR A 197 -23.68 8.86 -13.92
CA THR A 197 -24.94 9.24 -14.58
C THR A 197 -25.24 10.71 -14.27
N ASP A 198 -26.27 11.28 -14.92
CA ASP A 198 -26.73 12.65 -14.64
C ASP A 198 -27.14 12.86 -13.17
N ASN A 199 -27.52 11.77 -12.48
CA ASN A 199 -27.92 11.78 -11.07
C ASN A 199 -26.82 11.31 -10.10
N GLY A 200 -25.57 11.16 -10.57
CA GLY A 200 -24.42 10.81 -9.73
C GLY A 200 -23.77 9.49 -10.09
N LEU A 201 -23.62 8.59 -9.11
CA LEU A 201 -22.93 7.31 -9.30
C LEU A 201 -23.86 6.29 -9.94
N SER A 202 -23.42 5.58 -10.98
CA SER A 202 -24.19 4.49 -11.58
C SER A 202 -24.24 3.28 -10.63
N ASP A 203 -25.39 2.62 -10.53
CA ASP A 203 -25.53 1.35 -9.81
C ASP A 203 -24.66 0.23 -10.42
N ASN A 204 -24.33 0.36 -11.71
CA ASN A 204 -23.43 -0.52 -12.43
C ASN A 204 -21.98 -0.03 -12.38
N ALA A 205 -21.61 0.88 -11.49
CA ALA A 205 -20.24 1.33 -11.34
C ALA A 205 -19.45 0.44 -10.36
N ILE A 206 -18.20 0.16 -10.70
CA ILE A 206 -17.21 -0.41 -9.82
C ILE A 206 -16.42 0.74 -9.19
N TRP A 207 -16.51 0.88 -7.87
CA TRP A 207 -15.87 1.98 -7.14
C TRP A 207 -15.45 1.60 -5.71
N HIS A 208 -15.93 0.47 -5.18
CA HIS A 208 -15.66 0.03 -3.81
C HIS A 208 -15.23 -1.43 -3.77
N VAL A 209 -14.15 -1.71 -3.03
CA VAL A 209 -13.66 -3.06 -2.80
C VAL A 209 -13.29 -3.23 -1.33
N GLU A 210 -13.94 -4.17 -0.65
CA GLU A 210 -13.53 -4.63 0.67
C GLU A 210 -12.49 -5.75 0.55
N GLN A 211 -11.52 -5.76 1.45
CA GLN A 211 -10.48 -6.78 1.51
C GLN A 211 -10.27 -7.24 2.93
N PHE A 212 -10.27 -8.56 3.12
CA PHE A 212 -9.89 -9.21 4.36
C PHE A 212 -8.68 -10.09 4.10
N ALA A 213 -7.68 -10.07 4.99
CA ALA A 213 -6.48 -10.88 4.80
C ALA A 213 -5.90 -11.39 6.11
N LEU A 214 -5.37 -12.61 6.06
CA LEU A 214 -4.49 -13.18 7.07
C LEU A 214 -3.07 -13.14 6.51
N ARG A 215 -2.11 -12.63 7.29
CA ARG A 215 -0.69 -12.60 6.87
C ARG A 215 0.21 -13.13 7.95
N ILE A 216 1.22 -13.89 7.53
CA ILE A 216 2.40 -14.20 8.33
C ILE A 216 3.53 -13.26 7.90
N HIS A 217 4.23 -12.69 8.87
CA HIS A 217 5.33 -11.74 8.64
C HIS A 217 6.62 -12.22 9.26
N TYR A 218 7.72 -11.90 8.58
CA TYR A 218 9.08 -12.03 9.06
C TYR A 218 9.75 -10.64 9.05
N ARG A 219 10.24 -10.19 10.20
CA ARG A 219 10.92 -8.88 10.34
C ARG A 219 12.39 -9.05 10.67
N PHE A 220 13.24 -8.38 9.91
CA PHE A 220 14.68 -8.43 10.09
C PHE A 220 15.31 -7.04 9.91
N PRO A 221 16.45 -6.76 10.56
CA PRO A 221 17.17 -5.51 10.37
C PRO A 221 17.90 -5.50 9.02
N TYR A 222 17.90 -4.36 8.32
CA TYR A 222 18.66 -4.15 7.09
C TYR A 222 19.47 -2.85 7.14
N ARG A 223 20.75 -2.91 6.78
CA ARG A 223 21.65 -1.74 6.77
C ARG A 223 21.60 -1.03 5.43
N THR A 224 21.05 0.18 5.40
CA THR A 224 20.96 1.01 4.20
C THR A 224 21.57 2.40 4.40
N ARG A 225 21.81 3.13 3.32
CA ARG A 225 22.19 4.55 3.34
C ARG A 225 20.93 5.39 3.14
N LEU A 226 20.74 6.42 3.98
CA LEU A 226 19.69 7.44 3.81
C LEU A 226 20.19 8.57 2.91
#